data_AF-A0AAV2IDB2-F1
#
_entry.id   AF-A0AAV2IDB2-F1
#
_cell.length_a   1.000
_cell.length_b   1.000
_cell.length_c   1.000
_cell.angle_alpha   90.00
_cell.angle_beta   90.00
_cell.angle_gamma   90.00
#
_symmetry.space_group_name_H-M   'P 1'
#
loop_
_entity.id
_entity.type
_entity.pdbx_description
1 polymer ?
#
loop_
_entity_poly.entity_id
_entity_poly.type
_entity_poly.pdbx_seq_one_letter_code
_entity_poly.pdbx_strand_id
1 'polypeptide(L)'
;MPGCTDGILKMRLFVTIVTLVFCCMDVGFGESEITESVCRINCDIYALGASIGKVLDGCNNCWCGNSGFGCTRMACPWYQPLECEIQGNHYNHNDIVPSDDCQECRCMNGNLACTGCPA
;
A
#
# COMPACT_ATOMS: atom_id res chain seq x y z
N MET A 1 4.02 13.56 -10.78
CA MET A 1 4.16 12.12 -11.05
C MET A 1 2.99 11.72 -11.94
N PRO A 2 3.20 11.12 -13.11
CA PRO A 2 2.13 10.73 -14.02
C PRO A 2 1.56 9.38 -13.56
N GLY A 3 0.27 9.29 -13.25
CA GLY A 3 -0.32 8.02 -12.81
C GLY A 3 -1.78 8.20 -12.39
N CYS A 4 -2.63 7.28 -12.83
CA CYS A 4 -4.09 7.28 -12.73
C CYS A 4 -4.85 8.10 -13.80
N THR A 5 -4.62 7.84 -15.09
CA THR A 5 -5.53 8.30 -16.16
C THR A 5 -6.00 7.13 -17.00
N ASP A 6 -7.07 6.43 -16.60
CA ASP A 6 -7.63 5.40 -17.50
C ASP A 6 -9.14 5.15 -17.41
N GLY A 7 -9.90 6.03 -16.74
CA GLY A 7 -11.38 5.98 -16.76
C GLY A 7 -12.02 7.07 -17.61
N ILE A 8 -11.49 8.30 -17.51
CA ILE A 8 -12.16 9.50 -18.02
C ILE A 8 -11.98 9.64 -19.55
N LEU A 9 -10.83 9.22 -20.11
CA LEU A 9 -10.53 9.40 -21.53
C LEU A 9 -11.35 8.47 -22.44
N LYS A 10 -11.56 7.21 -22.02
CA LYS A 10 -12.44 6.25 -22.72
C LYS A 10 -13.91 6.67 -22.69
N MET A 11 -14.36 7.24 -21.57
CA MET A 11 -15.71 7.77 -21.42
C MET A 11 -15.93 9.01 -22.30
N ARG A 12 -14.95 9.94 -22.35
CA ARG A 12 -15.02 11.13 -23.22
C ARG A 12 -15.09 10.79 -24.71
N LEU A 13 -14.37 9.77 -25.18
CA LEU A 13 -14.39 9.36 -26.59
C LEU A 13 -15.74 8.77 -27.00
N PHE A 14 -16.35 7.93 -26.15
CA PHE A 14 -17.70 7.39 -26.38
C PHE A 14 -18.77 8.49 -26.32
N VAL A 15 -18.70 9.41 -25.35
CA VAL A 15 -19.63 10.54 -25.21
C VAL A 15 -19.55 11.49 -26.40
N THR A 16 -18.36 11.73 -26.96
CA THR A 16 -18.21 12.60 -28.15
C THR A 16 -18.82 11.96 -29.40
N ILE A 17 -18.69 10.64 -29.57
CA ILE A 17 -19.30 9.92 -30.70
C ILE A 17 -20.83 9.85 -30.56
N VAL A 18 -21.34 9.66 -29.34
CA VAL A 18 -22.79 9.63 -29.08
C VAL A 18 -23.41 11.02 -29.23
N THR A 19 -22.77 12.10 -28.76
CA THR A 19 -23.31 13.47 -28.92
C THR A 19 -23.33 13.94 -30.37
N LEU A 20 -22.39 13.52 -31.22
CA LEU A 20 -22.43 13.78 -32.68
C LEU A 20 -23.61 13.07 -33.37
N VAL A 21 -24.07 11.92 -32.86
CA VAL A 21 -25.23 11.17 -33.38
C VAL A 21 -26.56 11.73 -32.84
N PHE A 22 -26.56 12.39 -31.69
CA PHE A 22 -27.74 12.91 -31.01
C PHE A 22 -27.99 14.43 -31.18
N CYS A 23 -27.29 15.11 -32.09
CA CYS A 23 -27.44 16.55 -32.35
C CYS A 23 -28.87 17.03 -32.76
N CYS A 24 -29.85 16.12 -32.86
CA CYS A 24 -31.25 16.41 -33.15
C CYS A 24 -32.24 16.01 -32.05
N MET A 25 -31.80 15.50 -30.89
CA MET A 25 -32.70 15.17 -29.79
C MET A 25 -32.18 15.80 -28.50
N ASP A 26 -32.97 16.70 -27.90
CA ASP A 26 -32.70 17.38 -26.63
C ASP A 26 -32.72 16.40 -25.43
N VAL A 27 -31.91 15.35 -25.46
CA VAL A 27 -31.70 14.46 -24.32
C VAL A 27 -30.53 15.00 -23.51
N GLY A 28 -30.87 15.83 -22.53
CA GLY A 28 -29.93 16.26 -21.49
C GLY A 28 -29.43 15.04 -20.72
N PHE A 29 -28.22 14.57 -21.06
CA PHE A 29 -27.49 13.64 -20.22
C PHE A 29 -27.00 14.42 -19.01
N GLY A 30 -27.80 14.43 -17.94
CA GLY A 30 -27.28 14.75 -16.62
C GLY A 30 -26.22 13.71 -16.27
N GLU A 31 -24.97 14.13 -16.19
CA GLU A 31 -23.94 13.35 -15.52
C GLU A 31 -24.34 13.29 -14.05
N SER A 32 -25.19 12.33 -13.68
CA SER A 32 -25.36 11.96 -12.30
C SER A 32 -24.02 11.34 -11.90
N GLU A 33 -23.10 12.19 -11.43
CA GLU A 33 -22.00 11.74 -10.58
C GLU A 33 -22.69 11.07 -9.40
N ILE A 34 -22.87 9.75 -9.49
CA ILE A 34 -23.16 8.94 -8.33
C ILE A 34 -21.97 9.17 -7.43
N THR A 35 -22.13 10.08 -6.47
CA THR A 35 -21.17 10.31 -5.40
C THR A 35 -21.28 9.14 -4.44
N GLU A 36 -21.06 7.92 -4.94
CA GLU A 36 -20.68 6.83 -4.07
C GLU A 36 -19.39 7.28 -3.39
N SER A 37 -19.46 7.43 -2.07
CA SER A 37 -18.31 7.77 -1.24
C SER A 37 -17.34 6.60 -1.24
N VAL A 38 -16.48 6.53 -2.26
CA VAL A 38 -15.43 5.52 -2.41
C VAL A 38 -14.11 5.99 -1.82
N CYS A 39 -13.25 5.05 -1.43
CA CYS A 39 -11.89 5.34 -1.00
C CYS A 39 -10.90 5.03 -2.12
N ARG A 40 -9.82 5.82 -2.23
CA ARG A 40 -8.80 5.68 -3.29
C ARG A 40 -7.40 5.59 -2.71
N ILE A 41 -6.62 4.61 -3.15
CA ILE A 41 -5.17 4.54 -2.89
C ILE A 41 -4.47 3.94 -4.11
N ASN A 42 -3.34 4.51 -4.52
CA ASN A 42 -2.53 4.01 -5.65
C ASN A 42 -3.34 3.70 -6.92
N CYS A 43 -4.33 4.53 -7.23
CA CYS A 43 -5.30 4.39 -8.34
C CYS A 43 -6.40 3.32 -8.16
N ASP A 44 -6.32 2.47 -7.14
CA ASP A 44 -7.37 1.51 -6.84
C ASP A 44 -8.55 2.20 -6.15
N ILE A 45 -9.76 1.75 -6.49
CA ILE A 45 -11.02 2.26 -5.94
C ILE A 45 -11.64 1.16 -5.08
N TYR A 46 -11.96 1.52 -3.83
CA TYR A 46 -12.57 0.61 -2.87
C TYR A 46 -13.96 1.10 -2.51
N ALA A 47 -14.93 0.19 -2.60
CA ALA A 47 -16.29 0.43 -2.14
C ALA A 47 -16.34 0.59 -0.62
N LEU A 48 -17.37 1.28 -0.13
CA LEU A 48 -17.64 1.37 1.31
C LEU A 48 -17.73 -0.02 1.95
N GLY A 49 -17.14 -0.15 3.13
CA GLY A 49 -17.07 -1.40 3.89
C GLY A 49 -16.00 -2.38 3.41
N ALA A 50 -15.31 -2.12 2.29
CA ALA A 50 -14.21 -2.98 1.84
C ALA A 50 -13.08 -3.00 2.88
N SER A 51 -12.64 -4.21 3.28
CA SER A 51 -11.48 -4.41 4.15
C SER A 51 -10.21 -4.44 3.31
N ILE A 52 -9.24 -3.59 3.67
CA ILE A 52 -8.02 -3.34 2.90
C ILE A 52 -6.75 -3.34 3.75
N GLY A 53 -6.84 -3.73 5.03
CA GLY A 53 -5.73 -3.67 5.99
C GLY A 53 -4.40 -4.25 5.47
N LYS A 54 -4.48 -5.34 4.69
CA LYS A 54 -3.28 -5.98 4.12
C LYS A 54 -2.57 -5.14 3.05
N VAL A 55 -3.26 -4.22 2.40
CA VAL A 55 -2.73 -3.41 1.28
C VAL A 55 -1.99 -2.17 1.79
N LEU A 56 -2.41 -1.62 2.95
CA LEU A 56 -1.83 -0.39 3.50
C LEU A 56 -0.55 -0.63 4.28
N ASP A 57 -0.62 -1.52 5.27
CA ASP A 57 0.47 -1.75 6.22
C ASP A 57 0.57 -3.21 6.64
N GLY A 58 -0.07 -4.13 5.91
CA GLY A 58 0.01 -5.58 6.14
C GLY A 58 -0.46 -6.07 7.51
N CYS A 59 -0.96 -5.19 8.39
CA CYS A 59 -1.08 -5.47 9.82
C CYS A 59 -2.34 -4.86 10.44
N ASN A 60 -2.54 -3.54 10.34
CA ASN A 60 -3.73 -2.94 10.88
C ASN A 60 -4.93 -3.38 10.04
N ASN A 61 -6.07 -3.57 10.70
CA ASN A 61 -7.29 -3.83 9.98
C ASN A 61 -7.87 -2.49 9.54
N CYS A 62 -7.81 -2.23 8.24
CA CYS A 62 -8.33 -1.01 7.64
C CYS A 62 -9.55 -1.29 6.78
N TRP A 63 -10.47 -0.32 6.73
CA TRP A 63 -11.67 -0.37 5.91
C TRP A 63 -11.96 0.98 5.27
N CYS A 64 -12.63 0.95 4.12
CA CYS A 64 -13.18 2.15 3.51
C CYS A 64 -14.49 2.54 4.22
N GLY A 65 -14.53 3.73 4.84
CA GLY A 65 -15.72 4.30 5.45
C GLY A 65 -16.17 5.60 4.78
N ASN A 66 -17.30 6.15 5.22
CA ASN A 66 -17.85 7.39 4.66
C ASN A 66 -16.91 8.60 4.72
N SER A 67 -15.94 8.58 5.64
CA SER A 67 -14.99 9.68 5.87
C SER A 67 -13.59 9.38 5.32
N GLY A 68 -13.44 8.32 4.51
CA GLY A 68 -12.15 7.79 4.08
C GLY A 68 -11.76 6.51 4.82
N PHE A 69 -10.47 6.20 4.87
CA PHE A 69 -9.98 4.98 5.50
C PHE A 69 -10.02 5.07 7.03
N GLY A 70 -10.68 4.10 7.66
CA GLY A 70 -10.56 3.84 9.09
C GLY A 70 -9.63 2.66 9.30
N CYS A 71 -8.70 2.75 10.25
CA CYS A 71 -7.77 1.67 10.59
C CYS A 71 -7.75 1.44 12.10
N THR A 72 -7.53 0.20 12.52
CA THR A 72 -7.15 -0.08 13.90
C THR A 72 -5.77 0.51 14.21
N ARG A 73 -5.46 0.67 15.50
CA ARG A 73 -4.14 1.10 15.99
C ARG A 73 -3.49 -0.02 16.78
N MET A 74 -3.11 -1.09 16.09
CA MET A 74 -2.43 -2.22 16.68
C MET A 74 -0.92 -2.03 16.57
N ALA A 75 -0.17 -2.48 17.57
CA ALA A 75 1.28 -2.58 17.45
C ALA A 75 1.60 -3.68 16.44
N CYS A 76 2.25 -3.33 15.34
CA CYS A 76 2.58 -4.23 14.24
C CYS A 76 3.96 -4.87 14.45
N PRO A 77 4.05 -6.08 15.02
CA PRO A 77 5.33 -6.64 15.46
C PRO A 77 6.21 -7.07 14.28
N TRP A 78 5.59 -7.34 13.14
CA TRP A 78 6.21 -7.92 11.95
C TRP A 78 6.55 -6.89 10.87
N TYR A 79 6.53 -5.60 11.19
CA TYR A 79 6.84 -4.50 10.28
C TYR A 79 8.16 -3.79 10.63
N GLN A 80 9.24 -4.39 11.13
CA GLN A 80 9.84 -5.74 11.13
C GLN A 80 10.70 -5.82 12.41
N PRO A 81 11.20 -6.98 12.88
CA PRO A 81 12.48 -6.92 13.57
C PRO A 81 13.50 -6.43 12.52
N LEU A 82 14.05 -5.22 12.71
CA LEU A 82 14.89 -4.55 11.70
C LEU A 82 15.97 -5.52 11.18
N GLU A 83 16.17 -5.54 9.86
CA GLU A 83 17.32 -6.20 9.26
C GLU A 83 18.60 -5.46 9.66
N CYS A 84 19.71 -6.19 9.74
CA CYS A 84 21.02 -5.60 9.93
C CYS A 84 21.71 -5.50 8.56
N GLU A 85 22.23 -4.31 8.24
CA GLU A 85 23.12 -4.11 7.10
C GLU A 85 24.57 -4.09 7.59
N ILE A 86 25.36 -5.10 7.21
CA ILE A 86 26.76 -5.24 7.62
C ILE A 86 27.62 -5.47 6.39
N GLN A 87 28.51 -4.51 6.11
CA GLN A 87 29.39 -4.53 4.94
C GLN A 87 28.63 -4.72 3.61
N GLY A 88 27.41 -4.20 3.51
CA GLY A 88 26.56 -4.33 2.32
C GLY A 88 25.79 -5.65 2.22
N ASN A 89 25.90 -6.54 3.21
CA ASN A 89 25.07 -7.74 3.33
C ASN A 89 23.87 -7.47 4.25
N HIS A 90 22.72 -8.01 3.88
CA HIS A 90 21.48 -7.92 4.65
C HIS A 90 21.27 -9.22 5.44
N TYR A 91 21.03 -9.07 6.74
CA TYR A 91 20.75 -10.15 7.66
C TYR A 91 19.38 -9.97 8.28
N ASN A 92 18.53 -10.99 8.21
CA ASN A 92 17.26 -11.01 8.89
C ASN A 92 17.47 -11.12 10.39
N HIS A 93 16.43 -10.77 11.15
CA HIS A 93 16.44 -11.03 12.57
C HIS A 93 16.69 -12.50 12.89
N ASN A 94 17.60 -12.73 13.83
CA ASN A 94 18.16 -14.00 14.24
C ASN A 94 19.14 -14.64 13.26
N ASP A 95 19.50 -14.02 12.13
CA ASP A 95 20.57 -14.54 11.30
C ASP A 95 21.92 -14.46 12.02
N ILE A 96 22.72 -15.52 11.90
CA ILE A 96 24.11 -15.53 12.36
C ILE A 96 24.92 -14.73 11.34
N VAL A 97 25.65 -13.73 11.84
CA VAL A 97 26.52 -12.89 11.02
C VAL A 97 27.92 -13.48 11.07
N PRO A 98 28.55 -13.78 9.91
CA PRO A 98 29.94 -14.19 9.85
C PRO A 98 30.84 -13.12 10.51
N SER A 99 31.67 -13.55 11.46
CA SER A 99 32.66 -12.71 12.13
C SER A 99 34.01 -13.42 12.08
N ASP A 100 35.09 -12.66 11.87
CA ASP A 100 36.46 -13.19 11.81
C ASP A 100 37.02 -13.54 13.20
N ASP A 101 36.34 -13.10 14.26
CA ASP A 101 36.74 -13.33 15.65
C ASP A 101 36.03 -14.56 16.25
N CYS A 102 36.52 -15.06 17.38
CA CYS A 102 35.93 -16.18 18.16
C CYS A 102 34.53 -15.89 18.76
N GLN A 103 33.84 -14.86 18.25
CA GLN A 103 32.55 -14.38 18.71
C GLN A 103 31.45 -14.87 17.75
N GLU A 104 30.36 -15.39 18.31
CA GLU A 104 29.13 -15.58 17.53
C GLU A 104 28.34 -14.27 17.56
N CYS A 105 28.08 -13.70 16.38
CA CYS A 105 27.27 -12.49 16.23
C CYS A 105 25.92 -12.83 15.60
N ARG A 106 24.86 -12.18 16.07
CA ARG A 106 23.50 -12.36 15.57
C ARG A 106 22.83 -11.01 15.31
N CYS A 107 22.04 -10.93 14.24
CA CYS A 107 21.21 -9.76 13.98
C CYS A 107 19.99 -9.74 14.90
N MET A 108 19.92 -8.75 15.79
CA MET A 108 18.86 -8.59 16.79
C MET A 108 18.18 -7.24 16.59
N ASN A 109 16.99 -7.24 15.97
CA ASN A 109 16.18 -6.04 15.77
C ASN A 109 16.98 -4.85 15.20
N GLY A 110 17.75 -5.09 14.14
CA GLY A 110 18.53 -4.06 13.42
C GLY A 110 19.89 -3.75 14.00
N ASN A 111 20.26 -4.40 15.10
CA ASN A 111 21.56 -4.21 15.74
C ASN A 111 22.32 -5.54 15.79
N LEU A 112 23.64 -5.47 15.66
CA LEU A 112 24.51 -6.63 15.83
C LEU A 112 24.72 -6.92 17.32
N ALA A 113 24.36 -8.13 17.76
CA ALA A 113 24.63 -8.62 19.11
C ALA A 113 25.63 -9.76 19.05
N CYS A 114 26.80 -9.58 19.66
CA CYS A 114 27.87 -10.59 19.67
C CYS A 114 28.11 -11.12 21.10
N THR A 115 28.35 -12.41 21.23
CA THR A 115 28.87 -12.99 22.47
C THR A 115 30.39 -12.95 22.47
N GLY A 116 31.00 -12.49 23.57
CA GLY A 116 32.44 -12.54 23.73
C GLY A 116 32.99 -13.97 23.67
N CYS A 117 34.28 -14.10 23.39
CA CYS A 117 34.90 -15.42 23.28
C CYS A 117 34.87 -16.16 24.62
N PRO A 118 34.63 -17.48 24.62
CA PRO A 118 34.82 -18.28 25.82
C PRO A 118 36.28 -18.17 26.30
N ALA A 119 36.46 -18.04 27.62
CA ALA A 119 37.76 -17.91 28.28
C ALA A 119 38.55 -19.22 28.33
#